data_AF-A0A967CEI9-F1
#
_entry.id   AF-A0A967CEI9-F1
#
_cell.length_a   1.000
_cell.length_b   1.000
_cell.length_c   1.000
_cell.angle_alpha   90.00
_cell.angle_beta   90.00
_cell.angle_gamma   90.00
#
_symmetry.space_group_name_H-M   'P 1'
#
loop_
_entity.id
_entity.type
_entity.pdbx_description
1 polymer ?
#
loop_
_entity_poly.entity_id
_entity_poly.type
_entity_poly.pdbx_seq_one_letter_code
_entity_poly.pdbx_strand_id
1 'polypeptide(L)' 'MALRINYNLASSSAQRGLGASQEAYAKQATRLSTGLRINSASDDAAGMAVSEKLK' A
#
# COMPACT_ATOMS: atom_id res chain seq x y z
N MET A 1 -31.34 6.21 -6.72
CA MET A 1 -30.45 5.09 -6.32
C MET A 1 -31.33 3.93 -5.88
N ALA A 2 -31.40 2.87 -6.68
CA ALA A 2 -32.23 1.71 -6.35
C ALA A 2 -31.56 0.85 -5.27
N LEU A 3 -32.30 0.48 -4.23
CA LEU A 3 -31.87 -0.47 -3.21
C LEU A 3 -31.74 -1.84 -3.88
N ARG A 4 -30.50 -2.28 -4.13
CA ARG A 4 -30.22 -3.58 -4.75
C ARG A 4 -30.00 -4.59 -3.61
N ILE A 5 -30.99 -5.45 -3.37
CA ILE A 5 -31.03 -6.37 -2.21
C ILE A 5 -29.86 -7.39 -2.25
N ASN A 6 -29.42 -7.78 -3.44
CA ASN A 6 -28.42 -8.84 -3.61
C ASN A 6 -26.97 -8.35 -3.54
N TYR A 7 -26.72 -7.03 -3.57
CA TYR A 7 -25.36 -6.52 -3.52
C TYR A 7 -25.27 -5.22 -2.74
N ASN A 8 -24.35 -5.19 -1.77
CA ASN A 8 -24.13 -4.04 -0.93
C ASN A 8 -22.96 -3.21 -1.50
N LEU A 9 -23.29 -2.22 -2.33
CA LEU A 9 -22.29 -1.31 -2.92
C LEU A 9 -21.50 -0.54 -1.86
N ALA A 10 -22.14 -0.17 -0.73
CA ALA A 10 -21.47 0.53 0.36
C ALA A 10 -20.41 -0.36 1.03
N SER A 11 -20.73 -1.64 1.28
CA SER A 11 -19.78 -2.62 1.77
C SER A 11 -18.64 -2.86 0.78
N SER A 12 -18.94 -2.99 -0.52
CA SER A 12 -17.92 -3.14 -1.55
C SER A 12 -16.98 -1.93 -1.63
N SER A 13 -17.50 -0.70 -1.54
CA SER A 13 -16.66 0.51 -1.49
C SER A 13 -15.84 0.58 -0.20
N ALA A 14 -16.42 0.19 0.95
CA ALA A 14 -15.71 0.16 2.22
C ALA A 14 -14.58 -0.87 2.21
N GLN A 15 -14.80 -2.05 1.62
CA GLN A 15 -13.79 -3.09 1.43
C GLN A 15 -12.64 -2.62 0.55
N ARG A 16 -12.92 -1.88 -0.55
CA ARG A 16 -11.86 -1.27 -1.37
C ARG A 16 -11.03 -0.25 -0.59
N GLY A 17 -11.69 0.61 0.20
CA GLY A 17 -11.00 1.58 1.06
C GLY A 17 -10.16 0.88 2.14
N LEU A 18 -10.68 -0.19 2.74
CA LEU A 18 -9.95 -1.00 3.72
C LEU A 18 -8.74 -1.70 3.09
N GLY A 19 -8.87 -2.24 1.87
CA GLY A 19 -7.76 -2.84 1.13
C GLY A 19 -6.62 -1.84 0.90
N ALA A 20 -6.92 -0.63 0.44
CA ALA A 20 -5.92 0.41 0.26
C ALA A 20 -5.23 0.81 1.59
N SER A 21 -5.99 0.94 2.67
CA SER A 21 -5.44 1.22 4.01
C SER A 21 -4.56 0.08 4.52
N GLN A 22 -4.91 -1.17 4.24
CA GLN A 22 -4.14 -2.35 4.62
C GLN A 22 -2.81 -2.41 3.86
N GLU A 23 -2.80 -2.10 2.57
CA GLU A 23 -1.57 -2.01 1.77
C GLU A 23 -0.65 -0.89 2.27
N ALA A 24 -1.21 0.28 2.59
CA ALA A 24 -0.46 1.39 3.17
C ALA A 24 0.15 1.01 4.52
N TYR A 25 -0.60 0.33 5.39
CA TYR A 25 -0.12 -0.17 6.67
C TYR A 25 1.00 -1.20 6.49
N ALA A 26 0.86 -2.15 5.57
CA ALA A 26 1.89 -3.15 5.28
C ALA A 26 3.21 -2.48 4.87
N LYS A 27 3.15 -1.47 4.00
CA LYS A 27 4.32 -0.69 3.58
C LYS A 27 4.97 0.07 4.75
N GLN A 28 4.16 0.67 5.63
CA GLN A 28 4.64 1.34 6.83
C GLN A 28 5.30 0.36 7.80
N ALA A 29 4.72 -0.81 8.00
CA ALA A 29 5.28 -1.86 8.84
C ALA A 29 6.65 -2.34 8.31
N THR A 30 6.79 -2.54 6.99
CA THR A 30 8.08 -2.89 6.38
C THR A 30 9.12 -1.79 6.58
N ARG A 31 8.74 -0.50 6.40
CA ARG A 31 9.64 0.64 6.64
C ARG A 31 10.06 0.76 8.10
N LEU A 32 9.15 0.54 9.04
CA LEU A 32 9.45 0.54 10.46
C LEU A 32 10.43 -0.59 10.81
N SER A 33 10.19 -1.79 10.29
CA SER A 33 11.03 -2.97 10.56
C SER A 33 12.44 -2.87 9.95
N THR A 34 12.59 -2.20 8.82
CA THR A 34 13.87 -2.06 8.10
C THR A 34 14.62 -0.78 8.48
N GLY A 35 13.90 0.22 9.01
CA GLY A 35 14.41 1.58 9.20
C GLY A 35 14.69 2.33 7.89
N LEU A 36 14.40 1.73 6.73
CA LEU A 36 14.71 2.27 5.42
C LEU A 36 13.44 2.80 4.75
N ARG A 37 13.57 3.96 4.10
CA ARG A 37 12.47 4.59 3.36
C ARG A 37 12.12 3.84 2.07
N ILE A 38 13.15 3.29 1.41
CA ILE A 38 13.07 2.53 0.16
C ILE A 38 13.52 1.11 0.47
N ASN A 39 12.58 0.15 0.42
CA ASN A 39 12.83 -1.24 0.77
C ASN A 39 12.88 -2.17 -0.44
N SER A 40 12.31 -1.74 -1.57
CA SER A 40 12.31 -2.49 -2.81
C SER A 40 12.57 -1.57 -4.00
N ALA A 41 13.23 -2.08 -5.04
CA ALA A 41 13.34 -1.38 -6.32
C ALA A 41 11.96 -1.09 -6.95
N SER A 42 10.92 -1.84 -6.55
CA SER A 42 9.53 -1.58 -6.93
C SER A 42 8.96 -0.31 -6.30
N ASP A 43 9.48 0.12 -5.14
CA ASP A 43 9.04 1.34 -4.46
C ASP A 43 9.63 2.61 -5.08
N ASP A 44 10.90 2.54 -5.48
CA ASP A 44 11.64 3.62 -6.15
C ASP A 44 12.93 3.02 -6.74
N ALA A 45 12.91 2.64 -8.02
CA ALA A 45 14.05 1.99 -8.67
C ALA A 45 15.28 2.92 -8.75
N ALA A 46 15.05 4.22 -8.99
CA ALA A 46 16.12 5.22 -9.06
C ALA A 46 16.70 5.52 -7.68
N GLY A 47 15.84 5.70 -6.68
CA GLY A 47 16.25 5.91 -5.30
C GLY A 47 16.97 4.70 -4.71
N MET A 48 16.53 3.48 -5.04
CA MET A 48 17.22 2.24 -4.65
C MET A 48 18.62 2.17 -5.30
N ALA A 49 18.73 2.40 -6.60
CA ALA A 49 20.02 2.37 -7.30
C ALA A 49 21.01 3.41 -6.76
N VAL A 50 20.54 4.58 -6.34
CA VAL A 50 21.37 5.60 -5.69
C VAL A 50 21.77 5.15 -4.27
N SER A 51 20.83 4.63 -3.47
CA SER A 51 21.13 4.10 -2.13
C SER A 51 22.12 2.93 -2.16
N GLU A 52 22.06 2.06 -3.17
CA GLU A 52 23.03 0.99 -3.36
C GLU A 52 24.39 1.49 -3.83
N LYS A 53 24.44 2.54 -4.66
CA LYS A 53 25.70 3.18 -5.09
C LYS A 53 26.39 4.00 -3.99
N LEU A 54 25.63 4.44 -2.98
CA LEU A 54 26.13 5.22 -1.84
C LEU A 54 26.58 4.36 -0.65
N LYS A 55 26.34 3.04 -0.70
CA LYS A 55 26.96 2.07 0.22
C LYS A 55 28.44 1.89 -0.09
#